data_AF-A0A2X2WM27-F1
#
_entry.id   AF-A0A2X2WM27-F1
#
_cell.length_a   1.000
_cell.length_b   1.000
_cell.length_c   1.000
_cell.angle_alpha   90.00
_cell.angle_beta   90.00
_cell.angle_gamma   90.00
#
_symmetry.space_group_name_H-M   'P 1'
#
loop_
_entity.id
_entity.type
_entity.pdbx_description
1 polymer ?
#
loop_
_entity_poly.entity_id
_entity_poly.type
_entity_poly.pdbx_seq_one_letter_code
_entity_poly.pdbx_strand_id
1 'polypeptide(L)' 'MRAGRAIWRIRIRVNARELGLDAREVEAQLRGGDIAIYARRYNLHQGVFSLDPRTVAEGEMALIVARLKEIADHAAD' A
#
# COMPACT_ATOMS: atom_id res chain seq x y z
N MET A 1 8.46 -23.07 22.06
CA MET A 1 8.41 -22.46 20.70
C MET A 1 6.95 -22.10 20.43
N ARG A 2 6.57 -20.82 20.33
CA ARG A 2 5.19 -20.48 19.95
C ARG A 2 5.05 -20.75 18.45
N ALA A 3 4.25 -21.75 18.11
CA ALA A 3 3.89 -22.10 16.74
C ALA A 3 3.47 -20.86 15.94
N GLY A 4 3.86 -20.82 14.66
CA GLY A 4 3.72 -19.66 13.79
C GLY A 4 2.30 -19.08 13.80
N ARG A 5 2.17 -17.84 14.30
CA ARG A 5 0.95 -17.06 14.10
C ARG A 5 0.76 -16.88 12.60
N ALA A 6 -0.44 -17.18 12.09
CA ALA A 6 -0.81 -16.89 10.70
C ALA A 6 -0.46 -15.43 10.37
N ILE A 7 0.42 -15.25 9.39
CA ILE A 7 0.86 -13.92 8.96
C ILE A 7 -0.16 -13.42 7.94
N TRP A 8 -1.18 -12.73 8.43
CA TRP A 8 -2.12 -12.01 7.58
C TRP A 8 -1.44 -10.77 7.03
N ARG A 9 -1.62 -10.52 5.72
CA ARG A 9 -1.12 -9.32 5.04
C ARG A 9 -2.22 -8.74 4.18
N ILE A 10 -2.32 -7.42 4.18
CA ILE A 10 -3.17 -6.72 3.23
C ILE A 10 -2.41 -6.69 1.91
N ARG A 11 -3.03 -7.24 0.86
CA ARG A 11 -2.46 -7.22 -0.49
C ARG A 11 -3.11 -6.12 -1.29
N ILE A 12 -2.29 -5.26 -1.87
CA ILE A 12 -2.73 -4.17 -2.73
C ILE A 12 -2.23 -4.47 -4.14
N ARG A 13 -3.14 -4.43 -5.11
CA ARG A 13 -2.84 -4.62 -6.53
C ARG A 13 -3.14 -3.31 -7.25
N VAL A 14 -2.14 -2.81 -7.96
CA VAL A 14 -2.24 -1.61 -8.79
C VAL A 14 -2.41 -2.06 -10.24
N ASN A 15 -3.47 -1.58 -10.89
CA ASN A 15 -3.65 -1.75 -12.32
C ASN A 15 -3.12 -0.53 -13.04
N ALA A 16 -1.88 -0.60 -13.52
CA ALA A 16 -1.24 0.53 -14.21
C ALA A 16 -1.98 0.99 -15.47
N ARG A 17 -2.77 0.11 -16.11
CA ARG A 17 -3.55 0.48 -17.30
C ARG A 17 -4.75 1.34 -16.97
N GLU A 18 -5.32 1.18 -15.79
CA GLU A 18 -6.49 1.94 -15.33
C GLU A 18 -6.06 3.18 -14.55
N LEU A 19 -4.99 3.07 -13.76
CA LEU A 19 -4.53 4.12 -12.86
C LEU A 19 -3.53 5.09 -13.51
N GLY A 20 -2.87 4.71 -14.61
CA GLY A 20 -1.76 5.50 -15.17
C GLY A 20 -0.46 5.45 -14.35
N LEU A 21 -0.49 4.88 -13.14
CA LEU A 21 0.66 4.67 -12.25
C LEU A 21 0.93 3.18 -12.03
N ASP A 22 2.20 2.80 -12.01
CA ASP A 22 2.59 1.46 -11.59
C ASP A 22 2.68 1.32 -10.05
N ALA A 23 2.83 0.08 -9.57
CA ALA A 23 2.91 -0.17 -8.13
C ALA A 23 4.14 0.46 -7.45
N ARG A 24 5.24 0.67 -8.19
CA ARG A 24 6.46 1.30 -7.66
C ARG A 24 6.21 2.79 -7.44
N GLU A 25 5.51 3.43 -8.37
CA GLU A 25 5.13 4.84 -8.26
C GLU A 25 4.16 5.07 -7.10
N VAL A 26 3.12 4.23 -6.99
CA VAL A 26 2.19 4.27 -5.85
C VAL A 26 2.94 4.06 -4.52
N GLU A 27 3.82 3.06 -4.43
CA GLU A 27 4.63 2.85 -3.21
C GLU A 27 5.55 4.02 -2.88
N ALA A 28 6.16 4.63 -3.90
CA ALA A 28 7.02 5.79 -3.71
C ALA A 28 6.23 6.98 -3.14
N GLN A 29 5.01 7.22 -3.64
CA GLN A 29 4.13 8.28 -3.14
C GLN A 29 3.60 8.01 -1.72
N LEU A 30 3.32 6.75 -1.38
CA LEU A 30 2.98 6.36 -0.01
C LEU A 30 4.13 6.62 0.96
N ARG A 31 5.37 6.31 0.56
CA ARG A 31 6.56 6.51 1.37
C ARG A 31 6.96 7.98 1.49
N GLY A 32 6.70 8.78 0.46
CA GLY A 32 7.12 10.19 0.36
C GLY A 32 6.08 11.22 0.75
N GLY A 33 4.87 10.81 1.15
CA GLY A 33 3.84 11.73 1.61
C GLY A 33 4.11 12.28 3.01
N ASP A 34 3.29 13.22 3.47
CA ASP A 34 3.40 13.86 4.79
C ASP A 34 3.40 12.84 5.93
N ILE A 35 2.60 11.77 5.78
CA ILE A 35 2.66 10.58 6.62
C ILE A 35 3.26 9.46 5.79
N ALA A 36 4.50 9.06 6.13
CA ALA A 36 5.20 7.99 5.43
C ALA A 36 4.56 6.62 5.74
N ILE A 37 4.01 5.98 4.71
CA ILE A 37 3.44 4.64 4.78
C ILE A 37 4.40 3.64 4.11
N TYR A 38 4.94 2.71 4.90
CA TYR A 38 5.91 1.73 4.41
C TYR A 38 5.27 0.41 3.99
N ALA A 39 5.53 0.00 2.74
CA ALA A 39 5.05 -1.26 2.19
C ALA A 39 6.12 -2.34 2.09
N ARG A 40 5.68 -3.61 2.01
CA ARG A 40 6.48 -4.76 1.60
C ARG A 40 6.47 -4.87 0.07
N ARG A 41 7.67 -4.95 -0.51
CA ARG A 41 7.91 -4.69 -1.95
C ARG A 41 8.24 -5.91 -2.80
N TYR A 42 8.07 -7.12 -2.28
CA TYR A 42 8.51 -8.36 -2.94
C TYR A 42 7.93 -8.56 -4.35
N ASN A 43 6.73 -8.04 -4.61
CA ASN A 43 5.99 -8.26 -5.85
C ASN A 43 5.72 -6.96 -6.62
N LEU A 44 6.46 -5.87 -6.36
CA LEU A 44 6.19 -4.56 -6.99
C LEU A 44 6.19 -4.64 -8.53
N HIS A 45 7.11 -5.42 -9.10
CA HIS A 45 7.19 -5.64 -10.54
C HIS A 45 5.96 -6.34 -11.14
N GLN A 46 5.12 -6.98 -10.32
CA GLN A 46 3.86 -7.61 -10.73
C GLN A 46 2.65 -6.69 -10.47
N GLY A 47 2.89 -5.43 -10.14
CA GLY A 47 1.83 -4.50 -9.75
C GLY A 47 1.28 -4.76 -8.34
N VAL A 48 2.03 -5.43 -7.46
CA VAL A 48 1.52 -5.83 -6.13
C VAL A 48 2.47 -5.45 -5.01
N PHE A 49 1.94 -4.86 -3.94
CA PHE A 49 2.64 -4.71 -2.67
C PHE A 49 1.75 -5.12 -1.50
N SER A 50 2.31 -5.10 -0.29
CA SER A 50 1.55 -5.51 0.89
C SER A 50 1.86 -4.66 2.10
N LEU A 51 0.84 -4.49 2.95
CA LEU A 51 0.98 -3.84 4.25
C LEU A 51 0.90 -4.89 5.35
N ASP A 52 1.64 -4.67 6.43
CA ASP A 52 1.59 -5.50 7.62
C ASP A 52 0.52 -4.94 8.57
N PRO A 53 -0.68 -5.55 8.67
CA PRO A 53 -1.75 -5.01 9.51
C PRO A 53 -1.36 -4.96 11.00
N ARG A 54 -0.32 -5.70 11.42
CA ARG A 54 0.15 -5.70 12.82
C ARG A 54 0.89 -4.41 13.19
N THR A 55 1.35 -3.65 12.19
CA THR A 55 1.99 -2.35 12.41
C THR A 55 1.02 -1.20 12.25
N VAL A 56 -0.27 -1.49 12.00
CA VAL A 56 -1.31 -0.48 11.80
C VAL A 56 -2.12 -0.38 13.09
N ALA A 57 -2.04 0.76 13.75
CA ALA A 57 -2.83 1.07 14.93
C ALA A 57 -4.31 1.32 14.56
N GLU A 58 -5.17 1.31 15.58
CA GLU A 58 -6.57 1.65 15.42
C GLU A 58 -6.71 3.08 14.85
N GLY A 59 -7.52 3.24 13.80
CA GLY A 59 -7.68 4.51 13.07
C GLY A 59 -6.68 4.74 11.94
N GLU A 60 -5.47 4.17 11.98
CA GLU A 60 -4.46 4.35 10.91
C GLU A 60 -4.88 3.69 9.58
N MET A 61 -5.73 2.65 9.64
CA MET A 61 -6.28 2.03 8.43
C MET A 61 -7.06 3.04 7.58
N ALA A 62 -7.82 3.93 8.22
CA ALA A 62 -8.58 4.94 7.51
C ALA A 62 -7.66 5.96 6.81
N LEU A 63 -6.53 6.32 7.45
CA LEU A 63 -5.51 7.19 6.86
C LEU A 63 -4.85 6.53 5.64
N ILE A 64 -4.50 5.24 5.74
CA ILE A 64 -3.93 4.49 4.61
C ILE A 64 -4.90 4.46 3.43
N VAL A 65 -6.18 4.18 3.68
CA VAL A 65 -7.21 4.16 2.64
C VAL A 65 -7.42 5.54 2.04
N ALA A 66 -7.48 6.60 2.86
CA ALA A 66 -7.61 7.97 2.37
C ALA A 66 -6.43 8.34 1.46
N ARG A 67 -5.20 8.04 1.89
CA ARG A 67 -4.01 8.32 1.09
C ARG A 67 -3.99 7.57 -0.25
N LEU A 68 -4.41 6.31 -0.25
CA LEU A 68 -4.52 5.53 -1.50
C LEU A 68 -5.57 6.13 -2.45
N LYS A 69 -6.68 6.67 -1.92
CA LYS A 69 -7.69 7.35 -2.74
C LYS A 69 -7.16 8.64 -3.32
N GLU A 70 -6.51 9.48 -2.52
CA GLU A 70 -5.87 10.72 -3.00
C GLU A 70 -4.90 10.45 -4.15
N ILE A 71 -4.03 9.43 -4.01
CA ILE A 71 -3.10 9.05 -5.08
C ILE A 71 -3.86 8.63 -6.35
N ALA A 72 -4.97 7.91 -6.20
CA ALA A 72 -5.76 7.45 -7.34
C ALA A 72 -6.55 8.58 -8.02
N ASP A 73 -7.11 9.50 -7.25
CA ASP A 73 -7.86 10.64 -7.77
C ASP A 73 -6.91 11.58 -8.55
N HIS A 74 -5.72 11.88 -8.00
CA HIS A 74 -4.72 12.71 -8.68
C HIS A 74 -4.11 12.07 -9.93
N ALA A 75 -4.19 10.74 -10.07
CA ALA A 75 -3.72 10.07 -11.28
C ALA A 75 -4.75 10.11 -12.42
N ALA A 76 -6.01 10.45 -12.12
CA ALA A 76 -7.09 10.57 -13.09
C ALA A 76 -7.25 11.99 -13.67
N ASP A 77 -6.57 12.98 -13.08
CA ASP A 77 -6.46 14.36 -13.55
C ASP A 77 -5.40 14.51 -14.66
#